data_AF-A0A950QR39-F1
#
_entry.id   AF-A0A950QR39-F1
#
_cell.length_a   1.000
_cell.length_b   1.000
_cell.length_c   1.000
_cell.angle_alpha   90.00
_cell.angle_beta   90.00
_cell.angle_gamma   90.00
#
_symmetry.space_group_name_H-M   'P 1'
#
loop_
_entity.id
_entity.type
_entity.pdbx_description
1 polymer ?
#
loop_
_entity_poly.entity_id
_entity_poly.type
_entity_poly.pdbx_seq_one_letter_code
_entity_poly.pdbx_strand_id
1 'polypeptide(L)'
;MTRVSDSEFESAKQSAIYEYHLGNYHQAVKTAANYAKKLRLIQQTGPIAVLGGEISERRLKWVARVRPAILDGVPGQVLETLRDELAVDCLFNFPDRRRWPESERARYPFERAIIKEMLFASAVFHSDVEVWKETGLVPSVRIRGFRDGSCDCCAALHAQVYSLEDVPELPYQHCQNGELGCRCSAVPADYITRDRMPLP
;
A
#
# COMPACT_ATOMS: atom_id res chain seq x y z
N MET A 1 11.65 -29.29 16.28
CA MET A 1 11.22 -28.13 15.47
C MET A 1 11.97 -26.91 15.96
N THR A 2 12.95 -26.44 15.21
CA THR A 2 13.72 -25.25 15.58
C THR A 2 12.88 -24.03 15.23
N ARG A 3 12.35 -23.31 16.23
CA ARG A 3 11.68 -22.04 15.99
C ARG A 3 12.73 -21.03 15.53
N VAL A 4 12.44 -20.26 14.48
CA VAL A 4 13.20 -19.03 14.19
C VAL A 4 13.14 -18.17 15.44
N SER A 5 14.28 -17.69 15.92
CA SER A 5 14.32 -16.84 17.09
C SER A 5 13.85 -15.42 16.74
N ASP A 6 13.27 -14.73 17.71
CA ASP A 6 12.91 -13.31 17.56
C ASP A 6 14.13 -12.47 17.13
N SER A 7 15.33 -12.85 17.58
CA SER A 7 16.58 -12.20 17.17
C SER A 7 16.89 -12.33 15.68
N GLU A 8 16.56 -13.46 15.05
CA GLU A 8 16.78 -13.66 13.62
C GLU A 8 15.79 -12.83 12.79
N PHE A 9 14.55 -12.69 13.27
CA PHE A 9 13.57 -11.80 12.65
C PHE A 9 14.00 -10.34 12.74
N GLU A 10 14.35 -9.87 13.94
CA GLU A 10 14.76 -8.48 14.13
C GLU A 10 16.04 -8.16 13.35
N SER A 11 16.99 -9.09 13.25
CA SER A 11 18.17 -8.93 12.40
C SER A 11 17.83 -8.78 10.91
N ALA A 12 16.93 -9.64 10.39
CA ALA A 12 16.48 -9.55 9.00
C ALA A 12 15.71 -8.25 8.72
N LYS A 13 14.83 -7.86 9.64
CA LYS A 13 14.05 -6.61 9.57
C LYS A 13 14.96 -5.38 9.57
N GLN A 14 15.91 -5.29 10.50
CA GLN A 14 16.90 -4.20 10.54
C GLN A 14 17.71 -4.12 9.25
N SER A 15 18.19 -5.26 8.76
CA SER A 15 18.97 -5.33 7.51
C SER A 15 18.14 -4.85 6.31
N ALA A 16 16.88 -5.28 6.21
CA ALA A 16 16.02 -4.88 5.10
C ALA A 16 15.65 -3.39 5.14
N ILE A 17 15.42 -2.84 6.35
CA ILE A 17 15.13 -1.40 6.53
C ILE A 17 16.37 -0.54 6.25
N TYR A 18 17.56 -1.00 6.63
CA TYR A 18 18.80 -0.34 6.26
C TYR A 18 18.94 -0.21 4.75
N GLU A 19 18.73 -1.29 4.00
CA GLU A 19 18.79 -1.28 2.53
C GLU A 19 17.69 -0.41 1.91
N TYR A 20 16.49 -0.40 2.50
CA TYR A 20 15.39 0.48 2.10
C TYR A 20 15.78 1.97 2.21
N HIS A 21 16.40 2.38 3.32
CA HIS A 21 16.88 3.76 3.48
C HIS A 21 18.00 4.15 2.53
N LEU A 22 18.83 3.20 2.11
CA LEU A 22 19.85 3.41 1.08
C LEU A 22 19.25 3.50 -0.35
N GLY A 23 17.96 3.22 -0.52
CA GLY A 23 17.32 3.11 -1.84
C GLY A 23 17.63 1.80 -2.56
N ASN A 24 18.25 0.83 -1.89
CA ASN A 24 18.59 -0.49 -2.42
C ASN A 24 17.39 -1.45 -2.34
N TYR A 25 16.27 -1.08 -2.96
CA TYR A 25 15.00 -1.82 -2.82
C TYR A 25 15.09 -3.29 -3.22
N HIS A 26 15.88 -3.64 -4.25
CA HIS A 26 16.16 -5.04 -4.62
C HIS A 26 16.75 -5.84 -3.46
N GLN A 27 17.74 -5.27 -2.78
CA GLN A 27 18.43 -5.94 -1.68
C GLN A 27 17.55 -6.04 -0.43
N ALA A 28 16.67 -5.06 -0.19
CA ALA A 28 15.64 -5.15 0.85
C ALA A 28 14.67 -6.32 0.59
N VAL A 29 14.11 -6.43 -0.62
CA VAL A 29 13.23 -7.54 -1.03
C VAL A 29 13.94 -8.88 -0.91
N LYS A 30 15.19 -8.97 -1.38
CA LYS A 30 16.00 -10.20 -1.30
C LYS A 30 16.25 -10.63 0.15
N THR A 31 16.52 -9.69 1.04
CA THR A 31 16.68 -9.96 2.48
C THR A 31 15.42 -10.58 3.07
N ALA A 32 14.26 -9.98 2.80
CA ALA A 32 12.98 -10.49 3.29
C ALA A 32 12.61 -11.86 2.68
N ALA A 33 12.86 -12.05 1.38
CA ALA A 33 12.65 -13.33 0.70
C ALA A 33 13.53 -14.46 1.27
N ASN A 34 14.80 -14.16 1.59
CA ASN A 34 15.71 -15.12 2.23
C ASN A 34 15.22 -15.52 3.62
N TYR A 35 14.75 -14.55 4.41
CA TYR A 35 14.13 -14.82 5.71
C TYR A 35 12.87 -15.69 5.57
N ALA A 36 11.97 -15.36 4.65
CA ALA A 36 10.76 -16.15 4.38
C ALA A 36 11.09 -17.58 3.91
N LYS A 37 12.12 -17.76 3.06
CA LYS A 37 12.61 -19.08 2.66
C LYS A 37 13.09 -19.90 3.85
N LYS A 38 13.82 -19.27 4.78
CA LYS A 38 14.29 -19.91 6.02
C LYS A 38 13.11 -20.35 6.90
N LEU A 39 12.06 -19.52 7.03
CA LEU A 39 10.82 -19.89 7.71
C LEU A 39 10.12 -21.08 7.05
N ARG A 40 10.00 -21.08 5.72
CA ARG A 40 9.35 -22.19 4.98
C ARG A 40 10.10 -23.50 5.12
N LEU A 41 11.43 -23.49 5.11
CA LEU A 41 12.25 -24.67 5.39
C LEU A 41 11.98 -25.25 6.79
N ILE A 42 11.53 -24.41 7.74
CA ILE A 42 11.13 -24.82 9.09
C ILE A 42 9.65 -25.26 9.14
N GLN A 43 8.79 -24.70 8.28
CA GLN A 43 7.33 -24.88 8.28
C GLN A 43 6.80 -25.94 7.29
N GLN A 44 7.64 -26.81 6.70
CA GLN A 44 7.24 -27.91 5.80
C GLN A 44 6.31 -29.00 6.43
N THR A 45 5.55 -28.68 7.48
CA THR A 45 4.53 -29.55 8.10
C THR A 45 3.10 -29.01 8.02
N GLY A 46 2.81 -27.92 7.29
CA GLY A 46 1.42 -27.46 7.09
C GLY A 46 1.20 -26.48 5.93
N PRO A 47 -0.05 -26.34 5.44
CA PRO A 47 -0.39 -25.46 4.33
C PRO A 47 -0.38 -23.99 4.80
N ILE A 48 0.42 -23.15 4.14
CA ILE A 48 0.43 -21.70 4.39
C ILE A 48 -0.23 -20.99 3.22
N ALA A 49 -1.26 -20.21 3.54
CA ALA A 49 -1.92 -19.30 2.61
C ALA A 49 -0.92 -18.24 2.12
N VAL A 50 -0.56 -18.30 0.84
CA VAL A 50 0.11 -17.20 0.14
C VAL A 50 -0.95 -16.15 -0.15
N LEU A 51 -1.21 -15.26 0.82
CA LEU A 51 -2.05 -14.09 0.58
C LEU A 51 -1.22 -13.01 -0.10
N GLY A 52 -1.40 -12.88 -1.42
CA GLY A 52 -1.65 -11.58 -2.06
C GLY A 52 -0.47 -10.71 -2.48
N GLY A 53 0.23 -11.11 -3.55
CA GLY A 53 1.05 -10.23 -4.39
C GLY A 53 2.51 -10.07 -3.95
N GLU A 54 3.45 -10.46 -4.80
CA GLU A 54 4.87 -10.11 -4.59
C GLU A 54 4.99 -8.60 -4.46
N ILE A 55 5.59 -8.15 -3.36
CA ILE A 55 6.01 -6.77 -3.24
C ILE A 55 7.21 -6.57 -4.13
N SER A 56 6.99 -5.78 -5.16
CA SER A 56 8.03 -5.40 -6.10
C SER A 56 8.88 -4.28 -5.51
N GLU A 57 10.13 -4.23 -5.96
CA GLU A 57 11.04 -3.11 -5.72
C GLU A 57 10.40 -1.75 -6.07
N ARG A 58 9.58 -1.75 -7.13
CA ARG A 58 8.84 -0.58 -7.59
C ARG A 58 7.86 -0.07 -6.55
N ARG A 59 7.12 -0.96 -5.88
CA ARG A 59 6.20 -0.56 -4.80
C ARG A 59 6.95 0.02 -3.61
N LEU A 60 8.06 -0.59 -3.20
CA LEU A 60 8.89 -0.05 -2.10
C LEU A 60 9.47 1.33 -2.44
N LYS A 61 9.91 1.53 -3.69
CA LYS A 61 10.34 2.85 -4.19
C LYS A 61 9.25 3.90 -4.02
N TRP A 62 7.99 3.53 -4.28
CA TRP A 62 6.86 4.45 -4.05
C TRP A 62 6.58 4.65 -2.57
N VAL A 63 6.55 3.60 -1.74
CA VAL A 63 6.37 3.72 -0.27
C VAL A 63 7.34 4.75 0.32
N ALA A 64 8.59 4.79 -0.13
CA ALA A 64 9.60 5.75 0.34
C ALA A 64 9.29 7.23 0.02
N ARG A 65 8.53 7.51 -1.03
CA ARG A 65 8.37 8.88 -1.57
C ARG A 65 6.94 9.42 -1.57
N VAL A 66 5.92 8.56 -1.51
CA VAL A 66 4.52 9.01 -1.61
C VAL A 66 4.15 9.94 -0.46
N ARG A 67 3.48 11.03 -0.80
CA ARG A 67 2.91 11.99 0.13
C ARG A 67 1.56 12.44 -0.42
N PRO A 68 0.51 11.60 -0.27
CA PRO A 68 -0.80 11.93 -0.81
C PRO A 68 -1.36 13.18 -0.14
N ALA A 69 -2.00 14.04 -0.91
CA ALA A 69 -2.48 15.36 -0.46
C ALA A 69 -3.48 15.26 0.71
N ILE A 70 -4.21 14.14 0.83
CA ILE A 70 -5.09 13.87 1.98
C ILE A 70 -4.35 13.90 3.34
N LEU A 71 -3.02 13.72 3.33
CA LEU A 71 -2.17 13.67 4.52
C LEU A 71 -1.41 14.98 4.80
N ASP A 72 -1.76 16.10 4.16
CA ASP A 72 -1.02 17.38 4.33
C ASP A 72 -0.99 17.90 5.78
N GLY A 73 -1.94 17.50 6.63
CA GLY A 73 -1.96 17.81 8.07
C GLY A 73 -1.07 16.92 8.94
N VAL A 74 -0.40 15.90 8.38
CA VAL A 74 0.44 14.96 9.14
C VAL A 74 1.91 15.42 9.10
N PRO A 75 2.60 15.54 10.26
CA PRO A 75 4.00 15.95 10.28
C PRO A 75 4.92 15.02 9.46
N GLY A 76 5.92 15.59 8.78
CA GLY A 76 6.84 14.82 7.92
C GLY A 76 7.55 13.68 8.65
N GLN A 77 8.04 13.91 9.87
CA GLN A 77 8.68 12.89 10.71
C GLN A 77 7.74 11.73 11.06
N VAL A 78 6.45 12.02 11.25
CA VAL A 78 5.43 11.00 11.51
C VAL A 78 5.23 10.17 10.24
N LEU A 79 5.12 10.81 9.08
CA LEU A 79 5.03 10.10 7.80
C LEU A 79 6.26 9.23 7.53
N GLU A 80 7.47 9.71 7.81
CA GLU A 80 8.70 8.92 7.71
C GLU A 80 8.65 7.66 8.56
N THR A 81 8.29 7.80 9.84
CA THR A 81 8.13 6.65 10.76
C THR A 81 7.11 5.64 10.22
N LEU A 82 5.98 6.13 9.70
CA LEU A 82 4.92 5.26 9.17
C LEU A 82 5.31 4.60 7.85
N ARG A 83 6.16 5.23 7.02
CA ARG A 83 6.73 4.61 5.81
C ARG A 83 7.67 3.47 6.17
N ASP A 84 8.49 3.62 7.21
CA ASP A 84 9.38 2.53 7.67
C ASP A 84 8.57 1.34 8.16
N GLU A 85 7.53 1.59 8.96
CA GLU A 85 6.61 0.54 9.39
C GLU A 85 5.89 -0.11 8.19
N LEU A 86 5.41 0.69 7.24
CA LEU A 86 4.77 0.17 6.04
C LEU A 86 5.75 -0.64 5.18
N ALA A 87 7.02 -0.24 5.10
CA ALA A 87 8.05 -1.00 4.41
C ALA A 87 8.29 -2.37 5.07
N VAL A 88 8.32 -2.44 6.42
CA VAL A 88 8.37 -3.72 7.15
C VAL A 88 7.14 -4.56 6.86
N ASP A 89 5.95 -3.98 6.99
CA ASP A 89 4.67 -4.67 6.75
C ASP A 89 4.65 -5.28 5.36
N CYS A 90 5.11 -4.52 4.37
CA CYS A 90 5.27 -4.97 3.02
C CYS A 90 6.28 -6.15 2.97
N LEU A 91 7.54 -5.90 3.30
CA LEU A 91 8.62 -6.86 3.11
C LEU A 91 8.35 -8.22 3.76
N PHE A 92 7.74 -8.23 4.95
CA PHE A 92 7.59 -9.44 5.75
C PHE A 92 6.15 -9.93 5.91
N ASN A 93 5.16 -9.23 5.33
CA ASN A 93 3.73 -9.55 5.47
C ASN A 93 3.27 -9.65 6.94
N PHE A 94 3.81 -8.78 7.80
CA PHE A 94 3.43 -8.65 9.21
C PHE A 94 2.77 -7.29 9.42
N PRO A 95 1.47 -7.14 9.12
CA PRO A 95 0.80 -5.85 9.26
C PRO A 95 0.79 -5.43 10.73
N ASP A 96 1.52 -4.36 11.04
CA ASP A 96 1.49 -3.76 12.36
C ASP A 96 0.21 -2.92 12.55
N ARG A 97 -0.61 -3.37 13.50
CA ARG A 97 -1.92 -2.77 13.85
C ARG A 97 -1.86 -1.90 15.10
N ARG A 98 -0.66 -1.47 15.54
CA ARG A 98 -0.51 -0.54 16.65
C ARG A 98 -1.36 0.72 16.42
N ARG A 99 -2.09 1.11 17.46
CA ARG A 99 -2.83 2.38 17.51
C ARG A 99 -1.91 3.49 17.98
N TRP A 100 -2.33 4.74 17.79
CA TRP A 100 -1.72 5.86 18.49
C TRP A 100 -1.82 5.65 20.01
N PRO A 101 -0.82 6.07 20.80
CA PRO A 101 -1.04 6.33 22.22
C PRO A 101 -2.22 7.30 22.38
N GLU A 102 -3.03 7.14 23.43
CA GLU A 102 -4.22 7.98 23.65
C GLU A 102 -3.86 9.47 23.70
N SER A 103 -2.68 9.80 24.25
CA SER A 103 -2.12 11.17 24.32
C SER A 103 -1.80 11.80 22.95
N GLU A 104 -1.69 10.99 21.90
CA GLU A 104 -1.37 11.43 20.54
C GLU A 104 -2.57 11.35 19.60
N ARG A 105 -3.62 10.61 19.96
CA ARG A 105 -4.78 10.36 19.11
C ARG A 105 -5.42 11.64 18.58
N ALA A 106 -5.59 12.65 19.45
CA ALA A 106 -6.17 13.93 19.07
C ALA A 106 -5.24 14.86 18.25
N ARG A 107 -3.97 14.48 18.05
CA ARG A 107 -2.97 15.30 17.34
C ARG A 107 -3.02 15.12 15.83
N TYR A 108 -3.65 14.05 15.34
CA TYR A 108 -3.62 13.68 13.93
C TYR A 108 -5.03 13.56 13.36
N PRO A 109 -5.21 13.88 12.07
CA PRO A 109 -6.53 13.84 11.42
C PRO A 109 -7.08 12.41 11.26
N PHE A 110 -6.21 11.38 11.35
CA PHE A 110 -6.58 9.99 11.13
C PHE A 110 -5.85 9.05 12.11
N GLU A 111 -6.45 7.87 12.32
CA GLU A 111 -5.81 6.77 13.05
C GLU A 111 -4.54 6.28 12.34
N ARG A 112 -3.57 5.77 13.12
CA ARG A 112 -2.25 5.34 12.63
C ARG A 112 -2.35 4.35 11.47
N ALA A 113 -3.20 3.34 11.66
CA ALA A 113 -3.44 2.31 10.66
C ALA A 113 -4.03 2.89 9.37
N ILE A 114 -4.93 3.88 9.48
CA ILE A 114 -5.56 4.52 8.32
C ILE A 114 -4.55 5.36 7.53
N ILE A 115 -3.63 6.05 8.20
CA ILE A 115 -2.55 6.77 7.52
C ILE A 115 -1.65 5.79 6.75
N LYS A 116 -1.29 4.64 7.34
CA LYS A 116 -0.50 3.60 6.65
C LYS A 116 -1.24 3.03 5.45
N GLU A 117 -2.53 2.73 5.58
CA GLU A 117 -3.36 2.26 4.45
C GLU A 117 -3.42 3.31 3.33
N MET A 118 -3.54 4.60 3.66
CA MET A 118 -3.51 5.69 2.68
C MET A 118 -2.15 5.81 1.97
N LEU A 119 -1.03 5.69 2.71
CA LEU A 119 0.31 5.63 2.13
C LEU A 119 0.46 4.42 1.19
N PHE A 120 -0.01 3.26 1.62
CA PHE A 120 0.03 2.03 0.81
C PHE A 120 -0.80 2.16 -0.47
N ALA A 121 -2.04 2.63 -0.35
CA ALA A 121 -2.93 2.86 -1.49
C ALA A 121 -2.31 3.86 -2.48
N SER A 122 -1.67 4.93 -1.99
CA SER A 122 -0.95 5.90 -2.84
C SER A 122 0.22 5.24 -3.56
N ALA A 123 1.01 4.43 -2.85
CA ALA A 123 2.14 3.74 -3.45
C ALA A 123 1.72 2.75 -4.54
N VAL A 124 0.61 2.02 -4.32
CA VAL A 124 0.02 1.12 -5.32
C VAL A 124 -0.47 1.92 -6.53
N PHE A 125 -1.25 2.99 -6.32
CA PHE A 125 -1.77 3.82 -7.39
C PHE A 125 -0.65 4.36 -8.29
N HIS A 126 0.38 4.98 -7.70
CA HIS A 126 1.48 5.52 -8.48
C HIS A 126 2.32 4.45 -9.17
N SER A 127 2.54 3.30 -8.52
CA SER A 127 3.21 2.16 -9.14
C SER A 127 2.46 1.67 -10.37
N ASP A 128 1.13 1.54 -10.28
CA ASP A 128 0.30 1.03 -11.37
C ASP A 128 0.24 2.04 -12.53
N VAL A 129 0.06 3.33 -12.24
CA VAL A 129 0.10 4.40 -13.26
C VAL A 129 1.45 4.46 -13.96
N GLU A 130 2.56 4.33 -13.24
CA GLU A 130 3.92 4.29 -13.81
C GLU A 130 4.08 3.08 -14.76
N VAL A 131 3.62 1.88 -14.36
CA VAL A 131 3.61 0.68 -15.23
C VAL A 131 2.78 0.92 -16.50
N TRP A 132 1.60 1.51 -16.36
CA TRP A 132 0.71 1.77 -17.50
C TRP A 132 1.31 2.77 -18.47
N LYS A 133 1.95 3.83 -17.97
CA LYS A 133 2.68 4.80 -18.81
C LYS A 133 3.86 4.15 -19.52
N GLU A 134 4.67 3.37 -18.82
CA GLU A 134 5.85 2.69 -19.39
C GLU A 134 5.49 1.69 -20.48
N THR A 135 4.40 0.93 -20.30
CA THR A 135 3.98 -0.10 -21.25
C THR A 135 3.25 0.46 -22.46
N GLY A 136 2.60 1.61 -22.33
CA GLY A 136 1.78 2.22 -23.40
C GLY A 136 0.52 1.41 -23.76
N LEU A 137 0.22 0.34 -23.02
CA LEU A 137 -0.91 -0.56 -23.31
C LEU A 137 -2.24 -0.07 -22.74
N VAL A 138 -2.20 0.80 -21.73
CA VAL A 138 -3.39 1.34 -21.06
C VAL A 138 -3.49 2.83 -21.39
N PRO A 139 -4.32 3.25 -22.36
CA PRO A 139 -4.39 4.65 -22.76
C PRO A 139 -5.19 5.51 -21.78
N SER A 140 -6.08 4.89 -21.00
CA SER A 140 -6.95 5.59 -20.06
C SER A 140 -7.41 4.67 -18.92
N VAL A 141 -7.81 5.30 -17.82
CA VAL A 141 -8.27 4.63 -16.60
C VAL A 141 -9.58 5.22 -16.11
N ARG A 142 -10.29 4.47 -15.28
CA ARG A 142 -11.42 4.95 -14.51
C ARG A 142 -11.18 4.67 -13.03
N ILE A 143 -11.77 5.50 -12.17
CA ILE A 143 -11.74 5.25 -10.73
C ILE A 143 -12.85 4.27 -10.38
N ARG A 144 -12.47 3.19 -9.71
CA ARG A 144 -13.39 2.17 -9.21
C ARG A 144 -13.50 2.30 -7.70
N GLY A 145 -14.73 2.40 -7.22
CA GLY A 145 -15.04 2.35 -5.79
C GLY A 145 -14.77 0.98 -5.19
N PHE A 146 -14.55 0.98 -3.88
CA PHE A 146 -14.45 -0.26 -3.13
C PHE A 146 -15.82 -0.97 -3.07
N ARG A 147 -15.83 -2.26 -2.73
CA ARG A 147 -17.04 -3.12 -2.76
C ARG A 147 -18.23 -2.56 -1.97
N ASP A 148 -17.96 -1.84 -0.88
CA ASP A 148 -18.98 -1.25 0.00
C ASP A 148 -19.48 0.13 -0.51
N GLY A 149 -19.07 0.53 -1.72
CA GLY A 149 -19.36 1.83 -2.30
C GLY A 149 -18.23 2.84 -2.11
N SER A 150 -18.44 4.02 -2.69
CA SER A 150 -17.56 5.18 -2.54
C SER A 150 -18.28 6.28 -1.76
N CYS A 151 -17.52 7.10 -1.03
CA CYS A 151 -18.07 8.33 -0.48
C CYS A 151 -18.52 9.28 -1.59
N ASP A 152 -19.38 10.23 -1.26
CA ASP A 152 -19.98 11.17 -2.22
C ASP A 152 -18.93 11.91 -3.04
N CYS A 153 -17.81 12.32 -2.42
CA CYS A 153 -16.70 12.95 -3.13
C CYS A 153 -16.05 12.04 -4.17
N CYS A 154 -15.87 10.76 -3.87
CA CYS A 154 -15.28 9.80 -4.80
C CYS A 154 -16.28 9.30 -5.86
N ALA A 155 -17.57 9.34 -5.58
CA ALA A 155 -18.62 8.96 -6.54
C ALA A 155 -18.57 9.83 -7.80
N ALA A 156 -18.28 11.12 -7.66
CA ALA A 156 -18.08 12.03 -8.78
C ALA A 156 -16.91 11.63 -9.70
N LEU A 157 -15.90 10.94 -9.16
CA LEU A 157 -14.75 10.46 -9.92
C LEU A 157 -15.06 9.19 -10.72
N HIS A 158 -16.01 8.37 -10.28
CA HIS A 158 -16.31 7.08 -10.90
C HIS A 158 -16.93 7.16 -12.30
N ALA A 159 -17.67 8.23 -12.56
CA ALA A 159 -18.38 8.41 -13.81
C ALA A 159 -17.45 8.85 -14.96
N GLN A 160 -16.17 9.06 -14.69
CA GLN A 160 -15.22 9.68 -15.61
C GLN A 160 -14.15 8.68 -16.07
N VAL A 161 -13.69 8.90 -17.30
CA VAL A 161 -12.51 8.26 -17.88
C VAL A 161 -11.42 9.31 -17.94
N TYR A 162 -10.25 8.98 -17.40
CA TYR A 162 -9.10 9.86 -17.33
C TYR A 162 -7.99 9.34 -18.23
N SER A 163 -7.26 10.25 -18.87
CA SER A 163 -5.94 9.93 -19.39
C SER A 163 -5.00 9.59 -18.22
N LEU A 164 -3.87 8.91 -18.46
CA LEU A 164 -2.87 8.67 -17.42
C LEU A 164 -2.18 9.96 -16.93
N GLU A 165 -2.30 11.07 -17.67
CA GLU A 165 -1.75 12.37 -17.26
C GLU A 165 -2.73 13.18 -16.41
N ASP A 166 -4.03 12.97 -16.60
CA ASP A 166 -5.09 13.75 -15.94
C ASP A 166 -5.80 12.98 -14.81
N VAL A 167 -5.42 11.72 -14.56
CA VAL A 167 -6.04 10.90 -13.50
C VAL A 167 -5.78 11.54 -12.13
N PRO A 168 -6.82 11.78 -11.31
CA PRO A 168 -6.65 12.37 -9.98
C PRO A 168 -5.83 11.44 -9.09
N GLU A 169 -5.06 12.03 -8.19
CA GLU A 169 -4.34 11.28 -7.15
C GLU A 169 -5.31 10.43 -6.32
N LEU A 170 -4.91 9.19 -6.04
CA LEU A 170 -5.51 8.36 -5.01
C LEU A 170 -4.49 8.06 -3.91
N PRO A 171 -4.87 8.09 -2.62
CA PRO A 171 -6.12 8.56 -2.02
C PRO A 171 -6.55 9.96 -2.44
N TYR A 172 -7.83 10.15 -2.75
CA TYR A 172 -8.34 11.46 -3.15
C TYR A 172 -8.31 12.44 -1.97
N GLN A 173 -7.79 13.65 -2.19
CA GLN A 173 -7.62 14.67 -1.13
C GLN A 173 -8.90 15.04 -0.38
N HIS A 174 -10.07 14.90 -1.03
CA HIS A 174 -11.37 15.18 -0.42
C HIS A 174 -12.14 13.89 -0.06
N CYS A 175 -11.47 12.75 0.06
CA CYS A 175 -12.13 11.52 0.49
C CYS A 175 -12.69 11.68 1.91
N GLN A 176 -13.97 11.36 2.08
CA GLN A 176 -14.68 11.47 3.35
C GLN A 176 -14.67 10.17 4.17
N ASN A 177 -14.08 9.09 3.65
CA ASN A 177 -14.01 7.82 4.37
C ASN A 177 -12.88 7.83 5.41
N GLY A 178 -13.03 8.64 6.46
CA GLY A 178 -12.00 8.83 7.49
C GLY A 178 -11.77 7.61 8.39
N GLU A 179 -12.76 6.73 8.53
CA GLU A 179 -12.66 5.54 9.39
C GLU A 179 -11.91 4.38 8.74
N LEU A 180 -12.03 4.22 7.42
CA LEU A 180 -11.44 3.10 6.67
C LEU A 180 -10.35 3.55 5.68
N GLY A 181 -10.18 4.86 5.50
CA GLY A 181 -9.34 5.44 4.46
C GLY A 181 -9.95 5.32 3.06
N CYS A 182 -9.29 5.97 2.09
CA CYS A 182 -9.67 5.85 0.69
C CYS A 182 -9.26 4.49 0.14
N ARG A 183 -10.25 3.62 -0.13
CA ARG A 183 -10.06 2.28 -0.70
C ARG A 183 -10.37 2.20 -2.21
N CYS A 184 -10.55 3.35 -2.86
CA CYS A 184 -10.77 3.42 -4.30
C CYS A 184 -9.47 3.05 -5.06
N SER A 185 -9.62 2.54 -6.28
CA SER A 185 -8.48 2.17 -7.13
C SER A 185 -8.68 2.66 -8.57
N ALA A 186 -7.60 3.01 -9.25
CA ALA A 186 -7.63 3.16 -10.70
C ALA A 186 -7.67 1.78 -11.37
N VAL A 187 -8.42 1.63 -12.46
CA VAL A 187 -8.44 0.44 -13.30
C VAL A 187 -8.44 0.85 -14.78
N PRO A 188 -7.90 0.04 -15.71
CA PRO A 188 -8.00 0.33 -17.14
C PRO A 188 -9.46 0.57 -17.57
N ALA A 189 -9.69 1.59 -18.39
CA ALA A 189 -11.04 1.99 -18.77
C ALA A 189 -11.74 0.95 -19.66
N ASP A 190 -10.98 0.27 -20.50
CA ASP A 190 -11.40 -0.81 -21.40
C ASP A 190 -11.57 -2.16 -20.68
N TYR A 191 -11.19 -2.24 -19.39
CA TYR A 191 -11.41 -3.42 -18.59
C TYR A 191 -12.91 -3.68 -18.49
N ILE A 192 -13.40 -4.67 -19.25
CA ILE A 192 -14.79 -5.12 -19.24
C ILE A 192 -15.09 -5.66 -17.85
N THR A 193 -15.60 -4.81 -16.97
CA THR A 193 -16.26 -5.28 -15.77
C THR A 193 -17.47 -6.07 -16.23
N ARG A 194 -17.49 -7.37 -15.95
CA ARG A 194 -18.69 -8.21 -16.05
C ARG A 194 -19.88 -7.65 -15.24
N ASP A 195 -19.65 -6.62 -14.42
CA ASP A 195 -20.63 -5.84 -13.67
C ASP A 195 -21.49 -4.87 -14.53
N ARG A 196 -21.52 -5.00 -15.86
CA ARG A 196 -22.66 -4.50 -16.67
C ARG A 196 -23.92 -5.39 -16.54
N MET A 197 -24.02 -6.21 -15.50
CA MET A 197 -25.34 -6.60 -15.00
C MET A 197 -25.85 -5.46 -14.12
N PRO A 198 -26.97 -4.80 -14.47
CA PRO A 198 -27.59 -3.85 -13.56
C PRO A 198 -27.83 -4.55 -12.22
N LEU A 199 -27.37 -3.95 -11.13
CA LEU A 199 -27.86 -4.33 -9.81
C LEU A 199 -29.39 -4.11 -9.83
N PRO A 200 -30.18 -5.11 -9.41
CA PRO A 200 -31.64 -5.01 -9.41
C PRO A 200 -32.15 -3.89 -8.51
#